data_AF-A0A971VCX4-F1
#
_entry.id   AF-A0A971VCX4-F1
#
_cell.length_a   1.000
_cell.length_b   1.000
_cell.length_c   1.000
_cell.angle_alpha   90.00
_cell.angle_beta   90.00
_cell.angle_gamma   90.00
#
_symmetry.space_group_name_H-M   'P 1'
#
loop_
_entity.id
_entity.type
_entity.pdbx_description
1 polymer ?
#
loop_
_entity_poly.entity_id
_entity_poly.type
_entity_poly.pdbx_seq_one_letter_code
_entity_poly.pdbx_strand_id
1 'polypeptide(L)'
;MAEEIKYKIAKWFLSASNWALFLLIFILPLAIIVPSFFMPAYFLYGAHFFFAPGIALVICEVAIYLWMWSVGNTYYKMAGFNNLFSNRVFRFFVWIPVLVSLLFLIFWISGTSMLGMGRLSIAKMLTGALLFLIPLELLFMAGKFYCFYFTSKVIKSAENRELAKFDDFISEFILLLLFPIGIWFIQPRINKLYKKLKDK
;
A
#
# COMPACT_ATOMS: atom_id res chain seq x y z
N MET A 1 -5.94 23.65 -7.37
CA MET A 1 -6.42 22.40 -8.01
C MET A 1 -5.75 21.14 -7.45
N ALA A 2 -4.42 20.97 -7.53
CA ALA A 2 -3.75 19.75 -7.05
C ALA A 2 -3.91 19.45 -5.55
N GLU A 3 -3.77 20.45 -4.68
CA GLU A 3 -3.96 20.26 -3.22
C GLU A 3 -5.41 19.95 -2.85
N GLU A 4 -6.38 20.51 -3.59
CA GLU A 4 -7.80 20.23 -3.39
C GLU A 4 -8.13 18.77 -3.73
N ILE A 5 -7.55 18.25 -4.83
CA ILE A 5 -7.70 16.84 -5.21
C ILE A 5 -7.10 15.93 -4.14
N LYS A 6 -5.88 16.22 -3.67
CA LYS A 6 -5.24 15.45 -2.58
C LYS A 6 -6.10 15.43 -1.32
N TYR A 7 -6.67 16.57 -0.95
CA TYR A 7 -7.56 16.66 0.21
C TYR A 7 -8.85 15.85 0.01
N LYS A 8 -9.49 15.93 -1.16
CA LYS A 8 -10.70 15.14 -1.47
C LYS A 8 -10.44 13.64 -1.40
N ILE A 9 -9.34 13.18 -1.99
CA ILE A 9 -8.93 11.76 -1.92
C ILE A 9 -8.70 11.35 -0.46
N ALA A 10 -7.94 12.16 0.29
CA ALA A 10 -7.65 11.83 1.68
C ALA A 10 -8.90 11.81 2.55
N LYS A 11 -9.81 12.77 2.35
CA LYS A 11 -11.10 12.81 3.03
C LYS A 11 -11.91 11.55 2.77
N TRP A 12 -11.96 11.08 1.52
CA TRP A 12 -12.67 9.84 1.18
C TRP A 12 -12.10 8.65 1.97
N PHE A 13 -10.78 8.46 1.97
CA PHE A 13 -10.13 7.37 2.72
C PHE A 13 -10.36 7.47 4.24
N LEU A 14 -10.33 8.68 4.82
CA LEU A 14 -10.55 8.89 6.25
C LEU A 14 -12.00 8.68 6.70
N SER A 15 -12.97 8.77 5.79
CA SER A 15 -14.38 8.55 6.06
C SER A 15 -14.94 7.25 5.48
N ALA A 16 -14.13 6.51 4.71
CA ALA A 16 -14.55 5.29 4.04
C ALA A 16 -15.00 4.23 5.07
N SER A 17 -15.99 3.42 4.71
CA SER A 17 -16.30 2.23 5.50
C SER A 17 -15.18 1.20 5.36
N ASN A 18 -14.98 0.39 6.40
CA ASN A 18 -14.10 -0.78 6.35
C ASN A 18 -14.42 -1.69 5.13
N TRP A 19 -15.70 -1.86 4.80
CA TRP A 19 -16.14 -2.59 3.62
C TRP A 19 -15.65 -1.97 2.30
N ALA A 20 -15.74 -0.65 2.14
CA ALA A 20 -15.28 0.01 0.91
C ALA A 20 -13.78 -0.21 0.69
N LEU A 21 -12.97 -0.12 1.76
CA LEU A 21 -11.53 -0.39 1.68
C LEU A 21 -11.21 -1.87 1.46
N PHE A 22 -11.94 -2.77 2.12
CA PHE A 22 -11.80 -4.20 1.91
C PHE A 22 -12.10 -4.59 0.46
N LEU A 23 -13.18 -4.06 -0.12
CA LEU A 23 -13.54 -4.32 -1.50
C LEU A 23 -12.47 -3.78 -2.47
N LEU A 24 -12.01 -2.55 -2.26
CA LEU A 24 -11.03 -1.89 -3.13
C LEU A 24 -9.65 -2.55 -3.08
N ILE A 25 -9.15 -2.87 -1.88
CA ILE A 25 -7.76 -3.27 -1.69
C ILE A 25 -7.59 -4.80 -1.72
N PHE A 26 -8.64 -5.58 -1.43
CA PHE A 26 -8.55 -7.04 -1.32
C PHE A 26 -9.46 -7.80 -2.31
N ILE A 27 -10.74 -7.48 -2.40
CA ILE A 27 -11.66 -8.23 -3.27
C ILE A 27 -11.45 -7.91 -4.75
N LEU A 28 -11.27 -6.64 -5.11
CA LEU A 28 -11.00 -6.22 -6.49
C LEU A 28 -9.79 -6.94 -7.11
N PRO A 29 -8.60 -6.99 -6.48
CA PRO A 29 -7.47 -7.70 -7.06
C PRO A 29 -7.70 -9.21 -7.09
N LEU A 30 -8.31 -9.79 -6.06
CA LEU A 30 -8.64 -11.23 -6.06
C LEU A 30 -9.60 -11.60 -7.20
N ALA A 31 -10.59 -10.76 -7.48
CA ALA A 31 -11.53 -10.97 -8.57
C ALA A 31 -10.85 -10.94 -9.95
N ILE A 32 -9.67 -10.32 -10.08
CA ILE A 32 -8.87 -10.31 -11.31
C ILE A 32 -7.86 -11.47 -11.32
N ILE A 33 -7.20 -11.70 -10.19
CA ILE A 33 -6.13 -12.70 -10.04
C ILE A 33 -6.69 -14.12 -10.08
N VAL A 34 -7.75 -14.42 -9.32
CA VAL A 34 -8.26 -15.79 -9.20
C VAL A 34 -8.72 -16.35 -10.54
N PRO A 35 -9.55 -15.65 -11.35
CA PRO A 35 -9.93 -16.17 -12.67
C PRO A 35 -8.75 -16.35 -13.62
N SER A 36 -7.69 -15.55 -13.48
CA SER A 36 -6.49 -15.67 -14.33
C SER A 36 -5.79 -17.03 -14.20
N PHE A 37 -5.92 -17.71 -13.05
CA PHE A 37 -5.37 -19.06 -12.84
C PHE A 37 -6.21 -20.17 -13.49
N PHE A 38 -7.50 -19.96 -13.70
CA PHE A 38 -8.42 -20.94 -14.28
C PHE A 38 -8.67 -20.73 -15.77
N MET A 39 -8.08 -19.67 -16.34
CA MET A 39 -8.33 -19.31 -17.72
C MET A 39 -7.55 -20.22 -18.68
N PRO A 40 -8.20 -20.85 -19.68
CA PRO A 40 -7.52 -21.69 -20.63
C PRO A 40 -6.41 -20.94 -21.38
N ALA A 41 -5.30 -21.60 -21.68
CA ALA A 41 -4.13 -20.99 -22.31
C ALA A 41 -4.46 -20.25 -23.63
N TYR A 42 -5.51 -20.66 -24.35
CA TYR A 42 -5.90 -20.00 -25.59
C TYR A 42 -6.57 -18.63 -25.39
N PHE A 43 -7.15 -18.37 -24.22
CA PHE A 43 -7.61 -17.03 -23.84
C PHE A 43 -6.44 -16.11 -23.44
N LEU A 44 -5.29 -16.69 -23.06
CA LEU A 44 -4.05 -15.95 -22.76
C LEU A 44 -3.28 -15.53 -24.02
N TYR A 45 -3.67 -15.98 -25.22
CA TYR A 45 -3.08 -15.50 -26.48
C TYR A 45 -3.27 -13.98 -26.68
N GLY A 46 -4.24 -13.36 -26.00
CA GLY A 46 -4.29 -11.91 -25.83
C GLY A 46 -3.42 -11.46 -24.65
N ALA A 47 -2.26 -10.85 -24.94
CA ALA A 47 -1.28 -10.37 -23.95
C ALA A 47 -1.87 -9.55 -22.78
N HIS A 48 -3.07 -8.97 -22.95
CA HIS A 48 -3.76 -8.15 -21.96
C HIS A 48 -4.11 -8.89 -20.66
N PHE A 49 -4.53 -10.15 -20.72
CA PHE A 49 -4.91 -10.90 -19.50
C PHE A 49 -3.71 -11.38 -18.70
N PHE A 50 -2.57 -11.57 -19.35
CA PHE A 50 -1.34 -11.95 -18.68
C PHE A 50 -0.84 -10.84 -17.73
N PHE A 51 -0.98 -9.56 -18.13
CA PHE A 51 -0.56 -8.42 -17.32
C PHE A 51 -1.61 -7.90 -16.33
N ALA A 52 -2.88 -8.30 -16.49
CA ALA A 52 -3.98 -7.85 -15.64
C ALA A 52 -3.74 -8.10 -14.14
N PRO A 53 -3.24 -9.28 -13.69
CA PRO A 53 -2.89 -9.51 -12.29
C PRO A 53 -1.85 -8.51 -11.75
N GLY A 54 -0.78 -8.24 -12.50
CA GLY A 54 0.27 -7.31 -12.09
C GLY A 54 -0.23 -5.87 -11.99
N ILE A 55 -1.04 -5.44 -12.95
CA ILE A 55 -1.68 -4.11 -12.92
C ILE A 55 -2.65 -4.00 -11.73
N ALA A 56 -3.46 -5.03 -11.49
CA ALA A 56 -4.40 -5.07 -10.38
C ALA A 56 -3.68 -4.95 -9.02
N LEU A 57 -2.56 -5.66 -8.84
CA LEU A 57 -1.73 -5.57 -7.63
C LEU A 57 -1.21 -4.14 -7.42
N VAL A 58 -0.65 -3.51 -8.46
CA VAL A 58 -0.15 -2.13 -8.37
C VAL A 58 -1.27 -1.15 -8.02
N ILE A 59 -2.45 -1.27 -8.61
CA ILE A 59 -3.60 -0.40 -8.30
C ILE A 59 -3.99 -0.52 -6.82
N CYS A 60 -4.06 -1.75 -6.30
CA CYS A 60 -4.45 -1.99 -4.90
C CYS A 60 -3.37 -1.52 -3.93
N GLU A 61 -2.11 -1.65 -4.33
CA GLU A 61 -1.00 -1.11 -3.59
C GLU A 61 -1.02 0.42 -3.54
N VAL A 62 -1.25 1.08 -4.68
CA VAL A 62 -1.46 2.53 -4.69
C VAL A 62 -2.61 2.92 -3.76
N ALA A 63 -3.72 2.16 -3.76
CA ALA A 63 -4.84 2.41 -2.87
C ALA A 63 -4.45 2.28 -1.38
N ILE A 64 -3.70 1.25 -0.97
CA ILE A 64 -3.29 1.08 0.43
C ILE A 64 -2.33 2.18 0.88
N TYR A 65 -1.39 2.60 0.03
CA TYR A 65 -0.44 3.68 0.39
C TYR A 65 -1.09 5.06 0.33
N LEU A 66 -2.08 5.29 -0.53
CA LEU A 66 -2.92 6.50 -0.46
C LEU A 66 -3.77 6.53 0.81
N TRP A 67 -4.30 5.40 1.25
CA TRP A 67 -4.96 5.29 2.54
C TRP A 67 -3.99 5.62 3.70
N MET A 68 -2.79 5.03 3.70
CA MET A 68 -1.77 5.32 4.71
C MET A 68 -1.33 6.79 4.68
N TRP A 69 -1.18 7.39 3.49
CA TRP A 69 -0.90 8.82 3.34
C TRP A 69 -2.00 9.69 3.95
N SER A 70 -3.26 9.29 3.76
CA SER A 70 -4.41 10.00 4.31
C SER A 70 -4.35 10.04 5.84
N VAL A 71 -3.91 8.95 6.48
CA VAL A 71 -3.70 8.89 7.93
C VAL A 71 -2.41 9.62 8.35
N GLY A 72 -1.26 9.22 7.80
CA GLY A 72 0.07 9.68 8.21
C GLY A 72 0.44 11.10 7.77
N ASN A 73 -0.35 11.73 6.89
CA ASN A 73 -0.12 13.11 6.49
C ASN A 73 -1.35 13.99 6.69
N THR A 74 -2.52 13.63 6.15
CA THR A 74 -3.70 14.51 6.24
C THR A 74 -4.27 14.52 7.65
N TYR A 75 -4.63 13.36 8.20
CA TYR A 75 -5.12 13.27 9.58
C TYR A 75 -4.07 13.77 10.57
N TYR A 76 -2.81 13.34 10.43
CA TYR A 76 -1.70 13.79 11.26
C TYR A 76 -1.58 15.34 11.34
N LYS A 77 -1.75 16.05 10.21
CA LYS A 77 -1.76 17.53 10.20
C LYS A 77 -3.01 18.11 10.87
N MET A 78 -4.19 17.55 10.58
CA MET A 78 -5.46 17.99 11.18
C MET A 78 -5.46 17.82 12.71
N ALA A 79 -4.81 16.76 13.22
CA ALA A 79 -4.69 16.49 14.64
C ALA A 79 -3.63 17.36 15.34
N GLY A 80 -2.86 18.18 14.61
CA GLY A 80 -1.84 19.06 15.20
C GLY A 80 -0.56 18.34 15.66
N PHE A 81 -0.28 17.14 15.15
CA PHE A 81 0.88 16.34 15.59
C PHE A 81 2.25 16.85 15.14
N ASN A 82 2.29 17.91 14.31
CA ASN A 82 3.53 18.59 13.91
C ASN A 82 4.40 19.01 15.09
N ASN A 83 3.81 19.26 16.25
CA ASN A 83 4.51 19.67 17.46
C ASN A 83 5.01 18.47 18.30
N LEU A 84 4.50 17.26 18.05
CA LEU A 84 4.84 16.05 18.82
C LEU A 84 5.94 15.22 18.13
N PHE A 85 5.84 14.99 16.83
CA PHE A 85 6.81 14.21 16.07
C PHE A 85 6.73 14.53 14.57
N SER A 86 7.81 14.35 13.82
CA SER A 86 7.88 14.70 12.38
C SER A 86 7.35 13.57 11.47
N ASN A 87 6.63 13.94 10.41
CA ASN A 87 6.20 13.02 9.34
C ASN A 87 7.09 13.04 8.08
N ARG A 88 8.24 13.73 8.10
CA ARG A 88 9.09 13.90 6.90
C ARG A 88 9.60 12.57 6.33
N VAL A 89 10.09 11.70 7.20
CA VAL A 89 10.62 10.38 6.81
C VAL A 89 9.49 9.53 6.22
N PHE A 90 8.32 9.52 6.85
CA PHE A 90 7.13 8.84 6.30
C PHE A 90 6.77 9.30 4.89
N ARG A 91 6.76 10.62 4.66
CA ARG A 91 6.44 11.18 3.33
C ARG A 91 7.41 10.74 2.24
N PHE A 92 8.63 10.36 2.59
CA PHE A 92 9.60 9.79 1.65
C PHE A 92 9.37 8.29 1.47
N PHE A 93 9.28 7.53 2.57
CA PHE A 93 9.17 6.07 2.54
C PHE A 93 7.86 5.55 1.96
N VAL A 94 6.76 6.30 2.04
CA VAL A 94 5.45 5.89 1.49
C VAL A 94 5.45 5.66 -0.03
N TRP A 95 6.37 6.31 -0.76
CA TRP A 95 6.48 6.15 -2.21
C TRP A 95 7.38 4.97 -2.60
N ILE A 96 8.23 4.51 -1.70
CA ILE A 96 9.22 3.46 -2.00
C ILE A 96 8.53 2.16 -2.44
N PRO A 97 7.57 1.59 -1.68
CA PRO A 97 6.91 0.34 -2.09
C PRO A 97 6.23 0.46 -3.46
N VAL A 98 5.50 1.55 -3.68
CA VAL A 98 4.82 1.83 -4.96
C VAL A 98 5.81 1.88 -6.13
N LEU A 99 6.93 2.59 -5.96
CA LEU A 99 7.96 2.70 -7.00
C LEU A 99 8.63 1.36 -7.28
N VAL A 100 8.94 0.59 -6.23
CA VAL A 100 9.49 -0.76 -6.37
C VAL A 100 8.52 -1.67 -7.12
N SER A 101 7.24 -1.69 -6.77
CA SER A 101 6.24 -2.51 -7.46
C SER A 101 6.02 -2.13 -8.91
N LEU A 102 6.11 -0.83 -9.23
CA LEU A 102 6.11 -0.36 -10.63
C LEU A 102 7.34 -0.87 -11.39
N LEU A 103 8.53 -0.83 -10.79
CA LEU A 103 9.75 -1.39 -11.38
C LEU A 103 9.63 -2.90 -11.60
N PHE A 104 9.06 -3.62 -10.64
CA PHE A 104 8.74 -5.05 -10.79
C PHE A 104 7.78 -5.31 -11.94
N LEU A 105 6.71 -4.52 -12.07
CA LEU A 105 5.76 -4.66 -13.19
C LEU A 105 6.44 -4.41 -14.54
N ILE A 106 7.28 -3.38 -14.65
CA ILE A 106 8.06 -3.09 -15.87
C ILE A 106 9.05 -4.22 -16.18
N PHE A 107 9.74 -4.73 -15.16
CA PHE A 107 10.63 -5.88 -15.28
C PHE A 107 9.87 -7.13 -15.76
N TRP A 108 8.66 -7.35 -15.25
CA TRP A 108 7.85 -8.50 -15.62
C TRP A 108 7.35 -8.40 -17.07
N ILE A 109 6.88 -7.22 -17.50
CA ILE A 109 6.50 -6.93 -18.89
C ILE A 109 7.69 -7.14 -19.83
N SER A 110 8.86 -6.57 -19.51
CA SER A 110 10.06 -6.72 -20.33
C SER A 110 10.58 -8.17 -20.36
N GLY A 111 10.60 -8.87 -19.22
CA GLY A 111 11.04 -10.26 -19.12
C GLY A 111 10.21 -11.23 -19.97
N THR A 112 8.90 -11.02 -20.05
CA THR A 112 8.01 -11.85 -20.90
C THR A 112 8.28 -11.65 -22.40
N SER A 113 8.61 -10.43 -22.82
CA SER A 113 9.06 -10.18 -24.19
C SER A 113 10.37 -10.90 -24.51
N MET A 114 11.29 -11.02 -23.54
CA MET A 114 12.55 -11.74 -23.71
C MET A 114 12.37 -13.26 -23.73
N LEU A 115 11.43 -13.79 -22.93
CA LEU A 115 11.00 -15.20 -22.97
C LEU A 115 10.45 -15.57 -24.35
N GLY A 116 9.55 -14.75 -24.90
CA GLY A 116 8.96 -14.97 -26.22
C GLY A 116 9.98 -14.95 -27.37
N MET A 117 11.10 -14.25 -27.21
CA MET A 117 12.21 -14.23 -28.18
C MET A 117 13.24 -15.36 -27.99
N GLY A 118 13.03 -16.29 -27.05
CA GLY A 118 13.96 -17.39 -26.79
C GLY A 118 15.32 -16.94 -26.23
N ARG A 119 15.41 -15.72 -25.69
CA ARG A 119 16.67 -15.10 -25.21
C ARG A 119 16.93 -15.33 -23.72
N LEU A 120 16.20 -16.25 -23.08
CA LEU A 120 16.31 -16.45 -21.64
C LEU A 120 17.55 -17.28 -21.28
N SER A 121 18.40 -16.71 -20.45
CA SER A 121 19.49 -17.44 -19.80
C SER A 121 19.20 -17.53 -18.31
N ILE A 122 19.09 -18.75 -17.78
CA ILE A 122 18.86 -19.03 -16.36
C ILE A 122 19.95 -18.37 -15.50
N ALA A 123 21.20 -18.42 -15.96
CA ALA A 123 22.33 -17.77 -15.29
C ALA A 123 22.13 -16.25 -15.17
N LYS A 124 21.77 -15.57 -16.28
CA LYS A 124 21.50 -14.11 -16.26
C LYS A 124 20.32 -13.75 -15.37
N MET A 125 19.29 -14.61 -15.31
CA MET A 125 18.13 -14.41 -14.44
C MET A 125 18.51 -14.51 -12.96
N LEU A 126 19.30 -15.52 -12.57
CA LEU A 126 19.82 -15.69 -11.21
C LEU A 126 20.73 -14.52 -10.80
N THR A 127 21.63 -14.10 -11.67
CA THR A 127 22.50 -12.93 -11.41
C THR A 127 21.66 -11.66 -11.24
N GLY A 128 20.66 -11.45 -12.10
CA GLY A 128 19.74 -10.32 -11.98
C GLY A 128 18.92 -10.34 -10.68
N ALA A 129 18.46 -11.53 -10.27
CA ALA A 129 17.74 -11.70 -9.02
C ALA A 129 18.59 -11.35 -7.80
N LEU A 130 19.84 -11.83 -7.75
CA LEU A 130 20.73 -11.60 -6.62
C LEU A 130 21.16 -10.14 -6.51
N LEU A 131 21.51 -9.51 -7.63
CA LEU A 131 22.06 -8.14 -7.65
C LEU A 131 21.00 -7.05 -7.57
N PHE A 132 19.79 -7.29 -8.09
CA PHE A 132 18.76 -6.26 -8.22
C PHE A 132 17.47 -6.61 -7.49
N LEU A 133 16.91 -7.81 -7.69
CA LEU A 133 15.61 -8.15 -7.08
C LEU A 133 15.69 -8.22 -5.56
N ILE A 134 16.70 -8.88 -4.99
CA ILE A 134 16.84 -9.01 -3.53
C ILE A 134 17.00 -7.64 -2.84
N PRO A 135 17.94 -6.75 -3.25
CA PRO A 135 18.04 -5.43 -2.63
C PRO A 135 16.77 -4.59 -2.77
N LEU A 136 16.10 -4.68 -3.93
CA LEU A 136 14.87 -3.94 -4.20
C LEU A 136 13.71 -4.44 -3.31
N GLU A 137 13.63 -5.76 -3.09
CA GLU A 137 12.65 -6.37 -2.19
C GLU A 137 12.91 -6.00 -0.72
N LEU A 138 14.17 -5.96 -0.29
CA LEU A 138 14.52 -5.49 1.06
C LEU A 138 14.15 -4.01 1.24
N LEU A 139 14.37 -3.18 0.23
CA LEU A 139 13.97 -1.78 0.24
C LEU A 139 12.45 -1.61 0.30
N PHE A 140 11.72 -2.44 -0.45
CA PHE A 140 10.25 -2.54 -0.39
C PHE A 140 9.78 -2.90 1.02
N MET A 141 10.32 -3.96 1.61
CA MET A 141 9.98 -4.40 2.96
C MET A 141 10.27 -3.30 3.99
N ALA A 142 11.44 -2.66 3.93
CA ALA A 142 11.80 -1.58 4.83
C ALA A 142 10.81 -0.40 4.73
N GLY A 143 10.43 0.00 3.52
CA GLY A 143 9.45 1.06 3.33
C GLY A 143 8.05 0.69 3.79
N LYS A 144 7.62 -0.54 3.52
CA LYS A 144 6.33 -1.07 4.00
C LYS A 144 6.26 -1.09 5.52
N PHE A 145 7.26 -1.67 6.19
CA PHE A 145 7.31 -1.71 7.66
C PHE A 145 7.37 -0.32 8.28
N TYR A 146 8.15 0.60 7.70
CA TYR A 146 8.19 1.98 8.20
C TYR A 146 6.82 2.67 8.07
N CYS A 147 6.11 2.48 6.96
CA CYS A 147 4.76 3.01 6.79
C CYS A 147 3.80 2.44 7.83
N PHE A 148 3.86 1.13 8.07
CA PHE A 148 2.99 0.47 9.06
C PHE A 148 3.28 1.00 10.47
N TYR A 149 4.56 1.11 10.83
CA TYR A 149 5.02 1.70 12.09
C TYR A 149 4.46 3.11 12.27
N PHE A 150 4.65 3.97 11.26
CA PHE A 150 4.26 5.38 11.36
C PHE A 150 2.73 5.55 11.41
N THR A 151 1.99 4.84 10.55
CA THR A 151 0.52 4.89 10.54
C THR A 151 -0.05 4.39 11.87
N SER A 152 0.48 3.30 12.42
CA SER A 152 0.07 2.77 13.74
C SER A 152 0.32 3.78 14.85
N LYS A 153 1.51 4.40 14.86
CA LYS A 153 1.87 5.44 15.82
C LYS A 153 0.94 6.65 15.75
N VAL A 154 0.55 7.09 14.54
CA VAL A 154 -0.40 8.20 14.36
C VAL A 154 -1.78 7.85 14.90
N ILE A 155 -2.29 6.65 14.58
CA ILE A 155 -3.60 6.19 15.07
C ILE A 155 -3.61 6.16 16.59
N LYS A 156 -2.58 5.56 17.21
CA LYS A 156 -2.55 5.43 18.66
C LYS A 156 -2.34 6.77 19.37
N SER A 157 -1.49 7.64 18.83
CA SER A 157 -1.29 8.99 19.38
C SER A 157 -2.59 9.81 19.34
N ALA A 158 -3.45 9.56 18.34
CA ALA A 158 -4.76 10.19 18.22
C ALA A 158 -5.78 9.72 19.25
N GLU A 159 -5.69 8.47 19.66
CA GLU A 159 -6.56 7.94 20.71
C GLU A 159 -6.11 8.38 22.08
N ASN A 160 -4.81 8.31 22.35
CA ASN A 160 -4.21 8.71 23.62
C ASN A 160 -4.22 10.24 23.80
N ARG A 161 -4.31 11.00 22.69
CA ARG A 161 -4.14 12.46 22.64
C ARG A 161 -2.75 12.96 23.06
N GLU A 162 -1.77 12.06 23.06
CA GLU A 162 -0.37 12.31 23.37
C GLU A 162 0.53 11.42 22.49
N LEU A 163 1.85 11.59 22.57
CA LEU A 163 2.79 10.80 21.80
C LEU A 163 2.76 9.33 22.26
N ALA A 164 2.27 8.43 21.41
CA ALA A 164 2.26 6.99 21.71
C ALA A 164 3.67 6.38 21.72
N LYS A 165 3.95 5.57 22.74
CA LYS A 165 5.15 4.72 22.82
C LYS A 165 4.95 3.46 21.98
N PHE A 166 6.05 2.79 21.63
CA PHE A 166 5.99 1.60 20.77
C PHE A 166 5.07 0.51 21.31
N ASP A 167 5.13 0.25 22.61
CA ASP A 167 4.30 -0.74 23.30
C ASP A 167 2.80 -0.41 23.20
N ASP A 168 2.46 0.88 23.10
CA ASP A 168 1.06 1.31 23.00
C ASP A 168 0.45 0.99 21.63
N PHE A 169 1.27 0.96 20.56
CA PHE A 169 0.78 0.80 19.18
C PHE A 169 1.23 -0.48 18.48
N ILE A 170 1.92 -1.39 19.18
CA ILE A 170 2.38 -2.66 18.60
C ILE A 170 1.20 -3.50 18.09
N SER A 171 0.05 -3.43 18.76
CA SER A 171 -1.15 -4.16 18.35
C SER A 171 -1.69 -3.67 17.01
N GLU A 172 -1.67 -2.36 16.77
CA GLU A 172 -2.08 -1.71 15.53
C GLU A 172 -1.09 -2.04 14.40
N PHE A 173 0.20 -2.10 14.71
CA PHE A 173 1.23 -2.51 13.76
C PHE A 173 1.02 -3.96 13.31
N ILE A 174 0.76 -4.88 14.24
CA ILE A 174 0.45 -6.28 13.94
C ILE A 174 -0.85 -6.39 13.14
N LEU A 175 -1.87 -5.61 13.48
CA LEU A 175 -3.12 -5.58 12.71
C LEU A 175 -2.86 -5.15 11.26
N LEU A 176 -2.04 -4.13 11.01
CA LEU A 176 -1.65 -3.73 9.65
C LEU A 176 -0.87 -4.81 8.90
N LEU A 177 -0.07 -5.62 9.61
CA LEU A 177 0.61 -6.78 9.02
C LEU A 177 -0.36 -7.88 8.63
N LEU A 178 -1.39 -8.13 9.45
CA LEU A 178 -2.45 -9.11 9.20
C LEU A 178 -3.53 -8.58 8.22
N PHE A 179 -3.09 -7.89 7.18
CA PHE A 179 -3.97 -7.44 6.11
C PHE A 179 -4.63 -8.64 5.40
N PRO A 180 -5.94 -8.61 5.08
CA PRO A 180 -6.87 -7.47 5.17
C PRO A 180 -7.59 -7.32 6.51
N ILE A 181 -7.48 -8.30 7.42
CA ILE A 181 -8.25 -8.37 8.68
C ILE A 181 -8.04 -7.11 9.53
N GLY A 182 -6.81 -6.58 9.55
CA GLY A 182 -6.49 -5.35 10.27
C GLY A 182 -7.36 -4.14 9.91
N ILE A 183 -7.75 -3.99 8.64
CA ILE A 183 -8.58 -2.86 8.21
C ILE A 183 -9.95 -2.86 8.90
N TRP A 184 -10.53 -4.03 9.18
CA TRP A 184 -11.82 -4.11 9.85
C TRP A 184 -11.79 -3.53 11.26
N PHE A 185 -10.67 -3.68 11.96
CA PHE A 185 -10.49 -3.14 13.31
C PHE A 185 -10.01 -1.69 13.29
N ILE A 186 -9.10 -1.35 12.38
CA ILE A 186 -8.44 -0.04 12.34
C ILE A 186 -9.36 1.04 11.74
N GLN A 187 -10.04 0.75 10.62
CA GLN A 187 -10.80 1.79 9.90
C GLN A 187 -11.94 2.40 10.73
N PRO A 188 -12.77 1.63 11.47
CA PRO A 188 -13.81 2.22 12.32
C PRO A 188 -13.26 3.16 13.40
N ARG A 189 -12.05 2.91 13.90
CA ARG A 189 -11.37 3.77 14.88
C ARG A 189 -10.95 5.09 14.23
N ILE A 190 -10.34 5.03 13.05
CA ILE A 190 -10.01 6.21 12.23
C ILE A 190 -11.27 7.05 11.94
N ASN A 191 -12.37 6.43 11.52
CA ASN A 191 -13.61 7.14 11.23
C ASN A 191 -14.14 7.91 12.45
N LYS A 192 -14.10 7.30 13.64
CA LYS A 192 -14.50 7.96 14.90
C LYS A 192 -13.60 9.14 15.23
N LEU A 193 -12.28 8.96 15.08
CA LEU A 193 -11.29 10.02 15.31
C LEU A 193 -11.47 11.19 14.34
N TYR A 194 -11.64 10.88 13.05
CA TYR A 194 -11.84 11.88 12.00
C TYR A 194 -13.14 12.68 12.21
N LYS A 195 -14.24 12.02 12.57
CA LYS A 195 -15.50 12.69 12.90
C LYS A 195 -15.33 13.68 14.07
N LYS A 196 -14.65 13.27 15.15
CA LYS A 196 -14.37 14.15 16.31
C LYS A 196 -13.55 15.39 15.95
N LEU A 197 -12.65 15.31 14.97
CA LEU A 197 -11.88 16.47 14.50
C LEU A 197 -12.68 17.38 13.58
N LYS A 198 -13.62 16.82 12.80
CA LYS A 198 -14.46 17.58 11.88
C LYS A 198 -15.55 18.37 12.62
N ASP A 199 -16.02 17.84 13.75
CA ASP A 199 -17.07 18.45 14.57
C ASP A 199 -16.52 19.51 15.56
N LYS A 200 -15.20 19.75 15.56
CA LYS A 200 -14.52 20.82 16.30
C LYS A 200 -14.23 22.00 15.40
#